data_AF-A0A1F3LPU6-F1
#
_entry.id   AF-A0A1F3LPU6-F1
#
_cell.length_a   1.000
_cell.length_b   1.000
_cell.length_c   1.000
_cell.angle_alpha   90.00
_cell.angle_beta   90.00
_cell.angle_gamma   90.00
#
_symmetry.space_group_name_H-M   'P 1'
#
loop_
_entity.id
_entity.type
_entity.pdbx_description
1 polymer ?
#
loop_
_entity_poly.entity_id
_entity_poly.type
_entity_poly.pdbx_seq_one_letter_code
_entity_poly.pdbx_strand_id
1 'polypeptide(L)'
;MSTILIIIAGVVIYSIIRFAIDYYNTAQKNTLKGGLITKHQAFAEYCASPLRMNRMELVINSGDRLEYRLPIKNNDAIVGYIHFGIYDVFTVVAYCKAVSKNGYTHKGFSKEINNWRNFDSTDYDPIFESLFAAIVNSKDFQLLGFE
;
A
#
# COMPACT_ATOMS: atom_id res chain seq x y z
N MET A 1 36.60 17.97 -19.00
CA MET A 1 35.36 17.15 -19.03
C MET A 1 35.30 16.16 -17.87
N SER A 2 36.33 15.35 -17.65
CA SER A 2 36.32 14.29 -16.62
C SER A 2 36.11 14.79 -15.19
N THR A 3 36.68 15.93 -14.81
CA THR A 3 36.55 16.49 -13.45
C THR A 3 35.12 16.94 -13.12
N ILE A 4 34.41 17.51 -14.10
CA ILE A 4 33.02 17.95 -13.93
C ILE A 4 32.11 16.73 -13.75
N LEU A 5 32.33 15.67 -14.53
CA LEU A 5 31.57 14.42 -14.40
C LEU A 5 31.79 13.74 -13.03
N ILE A 6 33.01 13.78 -12.49
CA ILE A 6 33.32 13.25 -11.16
C ILE A 6 32.58 14.06 -10.07
N ILE A 7 32.55 15.38 -10.18
CA ILE A 7 31.81 16.24 -9.23
C ILE A 7 30.31 15.95 -9.29
N ILE A 8 29.73 15.85 -10.49
CA ILE A 8 28.31 15.51 -10.67
C ILE A 8 28.01 14.14 -10.06
N ALA A 9 28.83 13.13 -10.36
CA ALA A 9 28.66 11.79 -9.80
C ALA A 9 28.75 11.79 -8.27
N GLY A 10 29.69 12.54 -7.69
CA GLY A 10 29.83 12.70 -6.24
C GLY A 10 28.58 13.31 -5.59
N VAL A 11 28.01 14.36 -6.19
CA VAL A 11 26.77 14.99 -5.70
C VAL A 11 25.60 14.01 -5.79
N VAL A 12 25.44 13.30 -6.91
CA VAL A 12 24.34 12.33 -7.10
C VAL A 12 24.43 11.20 -6.06
N ILE A 13 25.61 10.61 -5.86
CA ILE A 13 25.82 9.55 -4.86
C ILE A 13 25.51 10.07 -3.45
N TYR A 14 26.02 11.26 -3.11
CA TYR A 14 25.75 11.88 -1.82
C TYR A 14 24.24 12.10 -1.59
N SER A 15 23.53 12.62 -2.59
CA SER A 15 22.08 12.80 -2.53
C SER A 15 21.34 11.48 -2.33
N ILE A 16 21.69 10.42 -3.06
CA ILE A 16 21.08 9.09 -2.92
C ILE A 16 21.28 8.56 -1.49
N ILE A 17 22.51 8.66 -0.95
CA ILE A 17 22.82 8.19 0.41
C ILE A 17 22.01 8.96 1.44
N ARG A 18 21.93 10.30 1.33
CA ARG A 18 21.15 11.12 2.26
C ARG A 18 19.66 10.77 2.21
N PHE A 19 19.10 10.60 1.02
CA PHE A 19 17.71 10.17 0.85
C PHE A 19 17.45 8.80 1.52
N ALA A 20 18.35 7.83 1.35
CA ALA A 20 18.20 6.51 1.97
C ALA A 20 18.25 6.57 3.50
N ILE A 21 19.15 7.39 4.06
CA ILE A 21 19.24 7.61 5.51
C ILE A 21 17.95 8.27 6.04
N ASP A 22 17.46 9.30 5.36
CA ASP A 22 16.25 10.01 5.77
C ASP A 22 15.00 9.11 5.68
N TYR A 23 14.92 8.26 4.66
CA TYR A 23 13.88 7.24 4.53
C TYR A 23 13.89 6.30 5.74
N TYR A 24 15.06 5.70 6.01
CA TYR A 24 15.22 4.73 7.09
C TYR A 24 14.89 5.35 8.46
N ASN A 25 15.39 6.56 8.72
CA ASN A 25 15.13 7.27 9.96
C ASN A 25 13.65 7.58 10.15
N THR A 26 12.95 7.94 9.08
CA THR A 26 11.50 8.25 9.12
C THR A 26 10.70 6.98 9.37
N ALA A 27 10.98 5.91 8.63
CA ALA A 27 10.35 4.61 8.86
C ALA A 27 10.61 4.12 10.30
N GLN A 28 11.84 4.21 10.80
CA GLN A 28 12.17 3.79 12.16
C GLN A 28 11.41 4.61 13.21
N LYS A 29 11.31 5.94 13.04
CA LYS A 29 10.51 6.82 13.91
C LYS A 29 9.03 6.42 13.91
N ASN A 30 8.46 6.10 12.76
CA ASN A 30 7.07 5.65 12.67
C ASN A 30 6.88 4.30 13.37
N THR A 31 7.78 3.34 13.16
CA THR A 31 7.77 2.05 13.87
C THR A 31 7.81 2.23 15.39
N LEU A 32 8.70 3.09 15.90
CA LEU A 32 8.80 3.38 17.34
C LEU A 32 7.54 4.04 17.92
N LYS A 33 6.73 4.70 17.09
CA LYS A 33 5.44 5.30 17.46
C LYS A 33 4.24 4.34 17.32
N GLY A 34 4.48 3.05 17.08
CA GLY A 34 3.43 2.04 16.90
C GLY A 34 3.13 1.68 15.44
N GLY A 35 4.00 2.10 14.51
CA GLY A 35 3.84 1.88 13.08
C GLY A 35 2.85 2.85 12.45
N LEU A 36 2.48 2.58 11.20
CA LEU A 36 1.58 3.42 10.44
C LEU A 36 0.12 3.35 10.92
N ILE A 37 -0.29 2.35 11.73
CA ILE A 37 -1.63 2.34 12.36
C ILE A 37 -1.87 3.60 13.18
N THR A 38 -0.88 4.03 14.00
CA THR A 38 -1.03 5.22 14.85
C THR A 38 -1.17 6.49 14.00
N LYS A 39 -0.53 6.53 12.83
CA LYS A 39 -0.57 7.68 11.92
C LYS A 39 -1.85 7.70 11.09
N HIS A 40 -2.33 6.53 10.65
CA HIS A 40 -3.49 6.34 9.78
C HIS A 40 -4.62 5.62 10.52
N GLN A 41 -4.97 6.10 11.71
CA GLN A 41 -5.96 5.45 12.56
C GLN A 41 -7.33 5.31 11.86
N ALA A 42 -7.76 6.35 11.13
CA ALA A 42 -9.00 6.31 10.37
C ALA A 42 -9.01 5.22 9.28
N PHE A 43 -7.87 4.89 8.67
CA PHE A 43 -7.77 3.76 7.74
C PHE A 43 -7.85 2.41 8.48
N ALA A 44 -7.20 2.30 9.64
CA ALA A 44 -7.29 1.11 10.47
C ALA A 44 -8.74 0.85 10.92
N GLU A 45 -9.45 1.90 11.32
CA GLU A 45 -10.88 1.85 11.67
C GLU A 45 -11.75 1.50 10.46
N TYR A 46 -11.47 2.09 9.29
CA TYR A 46 -12.12 1.72 8.02
C TYR A 46 -12.03 0.21 7.74
N CYS A 47 -10.83 -0.38 7.86
CA CYS A 47 -10.60 -1.80 7.63
C CYS A 47 -11.18 -2.71 8.72
N ALA A 48 -11.22 -2.22 9.97
CA ALA A 48 -11.74 -2.97 11.11
C ALA A 48 -13.27 -2.94 11.22
N SER A 49 -13.93 -2.04 10.48
CA SER A 49 -15.37 -1.83 10.57
C SER A 49 -16.16 -3.09 10.19
N PRO A 50 -17.00 -3.64 11.08
CA PRO A 50 -17.80 -4.83 10.79
C PRO A 50 -18.92 -4.56 9.78
N LEU A 51 -19.21 -3.30 9.47
CA LEU A 51 -20.25 -2.89 8.52
C LEU A 51 -19.81 -2.99 7.06
N ARG A 52 -18.50 -3.12 6.80
CA ARG A 52 -17.95 -3.24 5.45
C ARG A 52 -17.35 -4.63 5.28
N MET A 53 -18.00 -5.43 4.43
CA MET A 53 -17.52 -6.70 3.83
C MET A 53 -16.47 -7.46 4.66
N ASN A 54 -16.88 -8.52 5.38
CA ASN A 54 -16.00 -9.49 6.07
C ASN A 54 -14.73 -8.88 6.70
N ARG A 55 -14.75 -8.62 8.02
CA ARG A 55 -13.60 -8.14 8.85
C ARG A 55 -12.24 -8.33 8.16
N MET A 56 -11.68 -7.25 7.62
CA MET A 56 -10.37 -7.33 6.97
C MET A 56 -9.30 -7.71 8.00
N GLU A 57 -8.34 -8.52 7.58
CA GLU A 57 -7.25 -8.97 8.44
C GLU A 57 -6.05 -8.06 8.28
N LEU A 58 -5.47 -7.61 9.40
CA LEU A 58 -4.20 -6.88 9.37
C LEU A 58 -3.08 -7.81 8.87
N VAL A 59 -2.37 -7.38 7.83
CA VAL A 59 -1.23 -8.12 7.25
C VAL A 59 0.08 -7.48 7.65
N ILE A 60 0.16 -6.15 7.57
CA ILE A 60 1.41 -5.40 7.81
C ILE A 60 1.08 -4.15 8.58
N ASN A 61 1.79 -3.93 9.69
CA ASN A 61 1.89 -2.63 10.35
C ASN A 61 3.36 -2.35 10.61
N SER A 62 3.94 -1.47 9.81
CA SER A 62 5.36 -1.10 9.86
C SER A 62 5.52 0.41 9.78
N GLY A 63 6.75 0.89 9.81
CA GLY A 63 7.04 2.32 9.74
C GLY A 63 6.82 2.97 8.37
N ASP A 64 6.75 2.15 7.31
CA ASP A 64 6.60 2.61 5.93
C ASP A 64 5.36 2.05 5.22
N ARG A 65 4.79 0.95 5.72
CA ARG A 65 3.61 0.31 5.15
C ARG A 65 2.59 -0.13 6.19
N LEU A 66 1.32 0.13 5.89
CA LEU A 66 0.15 -0.45 6.54
C LEU A 66 -0.66 -1.22 5.49
N GLU A 67 -1.04 -2.47 5.77
CA GLU A 67 -1.74 -3.33 4.82
C GLU A 67 -2.75 -4.23 5.54
N TYR A 68 -3.97 -4.29 5.00
CA TYR A 68 -5.04 -5.20 5.38
C TYR A 68 -5.44 -6.06 4.19
N ARG A 69 -6.02 -7.24 4.44
CA ARG A 69 -6.53 -8.13 3.38
C ARG A 69 -7.96 -8.58 3.62
N LEU A 70 -8.68 -8.74 2.54
CA LEU A 70 -10.02 -9.29 2.45
C LEU A 70 -9.95 -10.63 1.67
N PRO A 71 -10.35 -11.77 2.26
CA PRO A 71 -10.38 -13.03 1.52
C PRO A 71 -11.47 -13.02 0.45
N ILE A 72 -11.11 -13.44 -0.76
CA ILE A 72 -12.03 -13.77 -1.83
C ILE A 72 -12.36 -15.25 -1.72
N LYS A 73 -13.65 -15.58 -1.61
CA LYS A 73 -14.14 -16.96 -1.47
C LYS A 73 -14.95 -17.36 -2.70
N ASN A 74 -14.76 -18.60 -3.15
CA ASN A 74 -15.62 -19.28 -4.10
C ASN A 74 -16.06 -20.61 -3.46
N ASN A 75 -17.37 -20.84 -3.31
CA ASN A 75 -17.93 -22.01 -2.62
C ASN A 75 -17.26 -22.28 -1.25
N ASP A 76 -17.18 -21.25 -0.40
CA ASP A 76 -16.52 -21.25 0.92
C ASP A 76 -14.99 -21.48 0.93
N ALA A 77 -14.38 -21.85 -0.19
CA ALA A 77 -12.93 -21.96 -0.31
C ALA A 77 -12.29 -20.60 -0.61
N ILE A 78 -11.20 -20.26 0.09
CA ILE A 78 -10.42 -19.06 -0.22
C ILE A 78 -9.64 -19.30 -1.51
N VAL A 79 -9.95 -18.50 -2.52
CA VAL A 79 -9.28 -18.52 -3.83
C VAL A 79 -8.17 -17.46 -3.91
N GLY A 80 -8.23 -16.44 -3.05
CA GLY A 80 -7.21 -15.41 -2.95
C GLY A 80 -7.63 -14.26 -2.03
N TYR A 81 -6.97 -13.12 -2.19
CA TYR A 81 -7.10 -11.98 -1.29
C TYR A 81 -7.05 -10.68 -2.07
N ILE A 82 -7.87 -9.72 -1.65
CA ILE A 82 -7.66 -8.31 -1.98
C ILE A 82 -6.93 -7.66 -0.82
N HIS A 83 -5.85 -6.96 -1.10
CA HIS A 83 -5.08 -6.22 -0.12
C HIS A 83 -5.32 -4.73 -0.31
N PHE A 84 -5.63 -4.04 0.77
CA PHE A 84 -5.74 -2.60 0.84
C PHE A 84 -4.59 -2.09 1.69
N GLY A 85 -3.89 -1.04 1.25
CA GLY A 85 -2.81 -0.51 2.05
C GLY A 85 -2.40 0.91 1.75
N ILE A 86 -1.53 1.41 2.62
CA ILE A 86 -0.96 2.74 2.58
C ILE A 86 0.56 2.61 2.71
N TYR A 87 1.30 3.26 1.81
CA TYR A 87 2.71 3.60 2.00
C TYR A 87 2.82 5.04 2.49
N ASP A 88 3.63 5.27 3.52
CA ASP A 88 3.81 6.62 4.04
C ASP A 88 5.17 6.81 4.74
N VAL A 89 6.14 7.28 3.95
CA VAL A 89 7.43 7.77 4.43
C VAL A 89 7.70 9.18 3.92
N PHE A 90 7.64 9.39 2.61
CA PHE A 90 7.79 10.72 1.98
C PHE A 90 6.54 11.19 1.23
N THR A 91 5.73 10.25 0.76
CA THR A 91 4.49 10.51 0.04
C THR A 91 3.50 9.47 0.49
N VAL A 92 2.27 9.91 0.75
CA VAL A 92 1.17 9.00 1.07
C VAL A 92 0.63 8.42 -0.23
N VAL A 93 0.69 7.09 -0.31
CA VAL A 93 0.18 6.32 -1.45
C VAL A 93 -0.79 5.30 -0.92
N ALA A 94 -2.07 5.42 -1.27
CA ALA A 94 -3.00 4.31 -1.07
C ALA A 94 -2.93 3.38 -2.27
N TYR A 95 -3.01 2.10 -1.99
CA TYR A 95 -3.03 1.08 -3.02
C TYR A 95 -4.01 -0.04 -2.69
N CYS A 96 -4.52 -0.65 -3.74
CA CYS A 96 -5.22 -1.91 -3.66
C CYS A 96 -4.48 -2.92 -4.53
N LYS A 97 -4.40 -4.19 -4.11
CA LYS A 97 -3.85 -5.25 -4.95
C LYS A 97 -4.58 -6.59 -4.81
N ALA A 98 -4.74 -7.31 -5.91
CA ALA A 98 -5.22 -8.70 -5.88
C ALA A 98 -4.06 -9.69 -5.79
N VAL A 99 -4.17 -10.65 -4.89
CA VAL A 99 -3.16 -11.66 -4.60
C VAL A 99 -3.83 -13.04 -4.62
N SER A 100 -3.26 -13.99 -5.36
CA SER A 100 -3.74 -15.37 -5.35
C SER A 100 -3.53 -16.02 -3.97
N LYS A 101 -4.23 -17.13 -3.68
CA LYS A 101 -4.01 -17.91 -2.45
C LYS A 101 -2.55 -18.36 -2.23
N ASN A 102 -1.77 -18.47 -3.31
CA ASN A 102 -0.37 -18.90 -3.30
C ASN A 102 0.61 -17.71 -3.14
N GLY A 103 0.11 -16.49 -2.94
CA GLY A 103 0.95 -15.29 -2.79
C GLY A 103 1.41 -14.64 -4.09
N TYR A 104 1.05 -15.19 -5.25
CA TYR A 104 1.39 -14.56 -6.54
C TYR A 104 0.60 -13.27 -6.74
N THR A 105 1.34 -12.21 -7.07
CA THR A 105 0.84 -10.90 -7.48
C THR A 105 1.39 -10.62 -8.87
N HIS A 106 0.55 -10.15 -9.79
CA HIS A 106 0.86 -9.84 -11.19
C HIS A 106 0.81 -8.32 -11.35
N LYS A 107 1.64 -7.75 -12.24
CA LYS A 107 1.81 -6.28 -12.32
C LYS A 107 0.52 -5.49 -12.62
N GLY A 108 -0.48 -6.10 -13.28
CA GLY A 108 -1.79 -5.48 -13.53
C GLY A 108 -2.73 -5.45 -12.32
N PHE A 109 -2.38 -6.17 -11.25
CA PHE A 109 -3.22 -6.32 -10.06
C PHE A 109 -3.03 -5.26 -9.00
N SER A 110 -2.13 -4.29 -9.17
CA SER A 110 -1.98 -3.18 -8.23
C SER A 110 -2.55 -1.90 -8.84
N LYS A 111 -3.35 -1.18 -8.06
CA LYS A 111 -3.79 0.17 -8.38
C LYS A 111 -3.38 1.08 -7.23
N GLU A 112 -2.85 2.24 -7.57
CA GLU A 112 -2.25 3.16 -6.62
C GLU A 112 -2.76 4.57 -6.89
N ILE A 113 -3.04 5.32 -5.83
CA ILE A 113 -3.35 6.74 -5.88
C ILE A 113 -2.34 7.46 -5.01
N ASN A 114 -1.52 8.27 -5.67
CA ASN A 114 -0.63 9.22 -5.00
C ASN A 114 -1.45 10.43 -4.57
N ASN A 115 -1.63 10.63 -3.27
CA ASN A 115 -2.31 11.83 -2.80
C ASN A 115 -1.65 12.40 -1.54
N TRP A 116 -0.58 13.15 -1.76
CA TRP A 116 0.24 13.78 -0.73
C TRP A 116 -0.49 14.83 0.14
N ARG A 117 -1.70 15.28 -0.22
CA ARG A 117 -2.41 16.37 0.48
C ARG A 117 -3.80 16.05 1.01
N ASN A 118 -4.47 14.99 0.53
CA ASN A 118 -5.90 14.79 0.84
C ASN A 118 -6.21 13.54 1.68
N PHE A 119 -5.23 12.76 2.15
CA PHE A 119 -5.51 11.66 3.09
C PHE A 119 -5.89 12.13 4.51
N ASP A 120 -5.84 13.43 4.77
CA ASP A 120 -6.45 14.04 5.96
C ASP A 120 -7.99 13.98 5.95
N SER A 121 -8.62 13.61 4.83
CA SER A 121 -10.05 13.27 4.84
C SER A 121 -10.22 11.87 5.40
N THR A 122 -10.90 11.77 6.54
CA THR A 122 -11.42 10.55 7.19
C THR A 122 -12.27 9.63 6.29
N ASP A 123 -12.40 9.96 5.01
CA ASP A 123 -13.25 9.27 4.04
C ASP A 123 -12.41 8.42 3.07
N TYR A 124 -12.10 7.22 3.54
CA TYR A 124 -11.35 6.21 2.78
C TYR A 124 -12.22 5.45 1.78
N ASP A 125 -13.55 5.59 1.87
CA ASP A 125 -14.53 4.88 1.04
C ASP A 125 -14.34 5.15 -0.44
N PRO A 126 -14.45 6.39 -0.95
CA PRO A 126 -14.41 6.63 -2.38
C PRO A 126 -13.05 6.23 -2.97
N ILE A 127 -11.98 6.32 -2.18
CA ILE A 127 -10.62 5.96 -2.59
C ILE A 127 -10.52 4.46 -2.79
N PHE A 128 -10.86 3.67 -1.78
CA PHE A 128 -10.68 2.22 -1.84
C PHE A 128 -11.78 1.51 -2.62
N GLU A 129 -13.00 2.08 -2.70
CA GLU A 129 -14.02 1.61 -3.64
C GLU A 129 -13.59 1.81 -5.09
N SER A 130 -13.04 2.99 -5.43
CA SER A 130 -12.51 3.23 -6.78
C SER A 130 -11.35 2.30 -7.13
N LEU A 131 -10.43 2.07 -6.19
CA LEU A 131 -9.30 1.17 -6.37
C LEU A 131 -9.75 -0.29 -6.51
N PHE A 132 -10.69 -0.72 -5.67
CA PHE A 132 -11.27 -2.06 -5.72
C PHE A 132 -12.00 -2.30 -7.04
N ALA A 133 -12.88 -1.38 -7.45
CA ALA A 133 -13.60 -1.46 -8.72
C ALA A 133 -12.63 -1.51 -9.92
N ALA A 134 -11.53 -0.75 -9.89
CA ALA A 134 -10.52 -0.79 -10.94
C ALA A 134 -9.79 -2.14 -11.03
N ILE A 135 -9.67 -2.87 -9.93
CA ILE A 135 -9.07 -4.21 -9.89
C ILE A 135 -10.07 -5.27 -10.32
N VAL A 136 -11.27 -5.28 -9.75
CA VAL A 136 -12.30 -6.27 -10.07
C VAL A 136 -12.71 -6.22 -11.54
N ASN A 137 -12.80 -5.01 -12.12
CA ASN A 137 -13.13 -4.83 -13.54
C ASN A 137 -11.93 -5.04 -14.48
N SER A 138 -10.75 -5.35 -13.96
CA SER A 138 -9.58 -5.63 -14.80
C SER A 138 -9.71 -7.03 -15.42
N LYS A 139 -9.33 -7.15 -16.69
CA LYS A 139 -9.28 -8.47 -17.38
C LYS A 139 -8.37 -9.45 -16.66
N ASP A 140 -7.36 -8.93 -15.99
CA ASP A 140 -6.43 -9.75 -15.24
C ASP A 140 -7.15 -10.44 -14.07
N PHE A 141 -8.15 -9.81 -13.43
CA PHE A 141 -8.77 -10.35 -12.20
C PHE A 141 -9.52 -11.66 -12.48
N GLN A 142 -10.11 -11.74 -13.67
CA GLN A 142 -10.72 -12.96 -14.21
C GLN A 142 -9.69 -14.07 -14.44
N LEU A 143 -8.44 -13.74 -14.79
CA LEU A 143 -7.36 -14.73 -15.00
C LEU A 143 -6.89 -15.41 -13.70
N LEU A 144 -7.17 -14.84 -12.54
CA LEU A 144 -6.87 -15.46 -11.25
C LEU A 144 -7.92 -16.51 -10.84
N GLY A 145 -8.93 -16.76 -11.68
CA GLY A 145 -10.03 -17.68 -11.37
C GLY A 145 -10.97 -17.14 -10.30
N PHE A 146 -11.01 -15.83 -10.13
CA PHE A 146 -12.05 -15.13 -9.37
C PHE A 146 -13.26 -14.94 -10.28
N GLU A 147 -13.97 -16.04 -10.57
CA GLU A 147 -15.32 -16.02 -11.16
C GLU A 147 -16.38 -16.04 -10.04
#